data_AF-A0A7K1V1M3-F1
#
_entry.id   AF-A0A7K1V1M3-F1
#
_cell.length_a   1.000
_cell.length_b   1.000
_cell.length_c   1.000
_cell.angle_alpha   90.00
_cell.angle_beta   90.00
_cell.angle_gamma   90.00
#
_symmetry.space_group_name_H-M   'P 1'
#
loop_
_entity.id
_entity.type
_entity.pdbx_description
1 polymer ?
#
loop_
_entity_poly.entity_id
_entity_poly.type
_entity_poly.pdbx_seq_one_letter_code
_entity_poly.pdbx_strand_id
1 'polypeptide(L)' 'MEADSELEDLRSVLSCVFEKLGAESLTEPDRVELVARAEVVQDQIDAIQDAAVSGGADVENEHD' A
#
# COMPACT_ATOMS: atom_id res chain seq x y z
N MET A 1 15.58 -3.50 -7.57
CA MET A 1 14.53 -2.78 -8.34
C MET A 1 13.22 -3.57 -8.34
N GLU A 2 12.95 -4.34 -7.28
CA GLU A 2 11.78 -5.24 -7.21
C GLU A 2 10.67 -4.67 -6.31
N ALA A 3 11.04 -3.96 -5.23
CA ALA A 3 10.11 -3.27 -4.34
C ALA A 3 9.30 -2.16 -5.04
N ASP A 4 9.88 -1.48 -6.04
CA ASP A 4 9.21 -0.42 -6.79
C ASP A 4 8.09 -0.98 -7.68
N SER A 5 8.38 -2.09 -8.39
CA SER A 5 7.36 -2.80 -9.17
C SER A 5 6.27 -3.41 -8.29
N GLU A 6 6.62 -3.99 -7.14
CA GLU A 6 5.63 -4.51 -6.19
C GLU A 6 4.74 -3.39 -5.61
N LEU A 7 5.33 -2.22 -5.32
CA LEU A 7 4.58 -1.03 -4.92
C LEU A 7 3.61 -0.54 -6.00
N GLU A 8 4.05 -0.51 -7.27
CA GLU A 8 3.19 -0.15 -8.39
C GLU A 8 2.02 -1.13 -8.55
N ASP A 9 2.27 -2.44 -8.42
CA ASP A 9 1.24 -3.47 -8.44
C ASP A 9 0.21 -3.28 -7.31
N LEU A 10 0.67 -3.09 -6.07
CA LEU A 10 -0.22 -2.87 -4.93
C LEU A 10 -1.03 -1.58 -5.07
N ARG A 11 -0.42 -0.50 -5.57
CA ARG A 11 -1.12 0.77 -5.86
C ARG A 11 -2.18 0.60 -6.95
N SER A 12 -1.89 -0.19 -7.98
CA SER A 12 -2.84 -0.54 -9.04
C SER A 12 -4.03 -1.32 -8.48
N VAL A 13 -3.76 -2.33 -7.64
CA VAL A 13 -4.81 -3.11 -6.96
C VAL A 13 -5.66 -2.20 -6.06
N LEU A 14 -5.04 -1.30 -5.31
CA LEU A 14 -5.73 -0.35 -4.44
C LEU A 14 -6.65 0.58 -5.22
N SER A 15 -6.17 1.14 -6.35
CA SER A 15 -6.98 1.95 -7.27
C SER A 15 -8.19 1.17 -7.77
N CYS A 16 -7.99 -0.08 -8.22
CA CYS A 16 -9.07 -0.93 -8.70
C CYS A 16 -10.13 -1.20 -7.62
N VAL A 17 -9.72 -1.36 -6.35
CA VAL A 17 -10.64 -1.53 -5.22
C VAL A 17 -11.46 -0.26 -4.99
N PHE A 18 -10.86 0.93 -5.06
CA PHE A 18 -11.58 2.20 -4.91
C PHE A 18 -12.53 2.49 -6.08
N GLU A 19 -12.14 2.16 -7.31
CA GLU A 19 -13.04 2.24 -8.47
C GLU A 19 -14.26 1.34 -8.29
N LYS A 20 -14.06 0.11 -7.79
CA LYS A 20 -15.17 -0.79 -7.44
C LYS A 20 -16.03 -0.21 -6.34
N LEU A 21 -15.45 0.31 -5.26
CA LEU A 21 -16.17 0.94 -4.14
C LEU A 21 -17.05 2.13 -4.57
N GLY A 22 -16.70 2.81 -5.66
CA GLY A 22 -17.50 3.87 -6.26
C GLY A 22 -18.64 3.39 -7.16
N ALA A 23 -18.78 2.09 -7.40
CA ALA A 23 -19.83 1.55 -8.26
C ALA A 23 -21.22 1.71 -7.61
N GLU A 24 -22.17 2.25 -8.37
CA GLU A 24 -23.53 2.53 -7.89
C GLU A 24 -24.31 1.26 -7.49
N SER A 25 -23.93 0.10 -8.02
CA SER A 25 -24.57 -1.20 -7.74
C SER A 25 -23.95 -1.98 -6.57
N LEU A 26 -23.03 -1.38 -5.82
CA LEU A 26 -22.27 -2.11 -4.81
C LEU A 26 -23.12 -2.40 -3.57
N THR A 27 -23.11 -3.65 -3.11
CA THR A 27 -23.86 -4.04 -1.90
C THR A 27 -23.05 -3.72 -0.64
N GLU A 28 -23.75 -3.52 0.49
CA GLU A 28 -23.13 -3.24 1.79
C GLU A 28 -22.07 -4.30 2.21
N PRO A 29 -22.30 -5.63 2.07
CA PRO A 29 -21.26 -6.62 2.36
C PRO A 29 -20.07 -6.56 1.39
N ASP A 30 -20.29 -6.36 0.08
CA ASP A 30 -19.22 -6.13 -0.89
C ASP A 30 -18.36 -4.92 -0.49
N ARG A 31 -19.00 -3.86 0.02
CA ARG A 31 -18.31 -2.64 0.45
C ARG A 31 -17.37 -2.94 1.60
N VAL A 32 -17.84 -3.69 2.60
CA VAL A 32 -17.05 -4.06 3.77
C VAL A 32 -15.87 -4.94 3.37
N GLU A 33 -16.08 -5.92 2.49
CA GLU A 33 -15.00 -6.78 1.98
C GLU A 33 -13.95 -5.97 1.21
N LEU A 34 -14.38 -5.08 0.32
CA LEU A 34 -13.48 -4.22 -0.45
C LEU A 34 -12.70 -3.24 0.43
N VAL A 35 -13.33 -2.67 1.47
CA VAL A 35 -12.64 -1.83 2.45
C VAL A 35 -11.60 -2.63 3.23
N ALA A 36 -11.94 -3.84 3.69
CA ALA A 36 -10.98 -4.71 4.37
C ALA A 36 -9.80 -5.08 3.46
N ARG A 37 -10.05 -5.34 2.17
CA ARG A 37 -9.00 -5.57 1.18
C ARG A 37 -8.13 -4.34 0.95
N ALA A 38 -8.71 -3.13 0.91
CA ALA A 38 -7.98 -1.88 0.78
C ALA A 38 -7.08 -1.62 1.98
N GLU A 39 -7.51 -1.97 3.19
CA GLU A 39 -6.70 -1.88 4.41
C GLU A 39 -5.49 -2.80 4.34
N VAL A 40 -5.69 -4.07 3.99
CA VAL A 40 -4.60 -5.06 3.85
C VAL A 40 -3.59 -4.68 2.76
N VAL A 41 -4.05 -4.09 1.66
CA VAL A 41 -3.15 -3.62 0.59
C VAL A 41 -2.38 -2.38 1.02
N GLN A 42 -2.99 -1.46 1.77
CA GLN A 42 -2.28 -0.31 2.34
C GLN A 42 -1.22 -0.74 3.36
N ASP A 43 -1.52 -1.73 4.21
CA ASP A 43 -0.56 -2.26 5.18
C ASP A 43 0.68 -2.86 4.49
N GLN A 44 0.49 -3.57 3.36
CA GLN A 44 1.60 -4.07 2.55
C GLN A 44 2.42 -2.94 1.90
N ILE A 45 1.75 -1.90 1.38
CA ILE A 45 2.44 -0.73 0.82
C ILE A 45 3.27 -0.05 1.91
N ASP A 46 2.70 0.14 3.10
CA ASP A 46 3.37 0.76 4.24
C ASP A 46 4.58 -0.08 4.68
N ALA A 47 4.44 -1.40 4.79
CA ALA A 47 5.54 -2.30 5.12
C ALA A 47 6.70 -2.25 4.10
N ILE A 48 6.40 -2.16 2.80
CA ILE A 48 7.44 -2.04 1.76
C ILE A 48 8.10 -0.67 1.82
N GLN A 49 7.32 0.40 2.05
CA GLN A 49 7.85 1.75 2.20
C GLN A 49 8.67 1.92 3.48
N ASP A 50 8.26 1.30 4.58
CA ASP A 50 9.00 1.25 5.84
C ASP A 50 10.30 0.47 5.66
N ALA A 51 10.26 -0.70 5.00
CA ALA A 51 11.47 -1.45 4.65
C ALA A 51 12.42 -0.64 3.75
N ALA A 52 11.88 0.15 2.82
CA ALA A 52 12.65 1.03 1.95
C ALA A 52 13.23 2.25 2.69
N VAL A 53 12.55 2.77 3.71
CA VAL A 53 12.97 3.90 4.56
C VAL A 53 13.97 3.46 5.64
N SER A 54 13.76 2.30 6.25
CA SER A 54 14.58 1.74 7.33
C SER A 54 15.97 1.28 6.85
N GLY A 55 16.12 1.00 5.55
CA GLY A 55 17.42 0.75 4.90
C GLY A 55 18.32 1.98 4.70
N GLY A 56 17.93 3.17 5.20
CA GLY A 56 18.62 4.44 4.99
C GLY A 56 18.96 5.24 6.25
N ALA A 57 19.05 4.60 7.43
CA ALA A 57 19.48 5.23 8.68
C ALA A 57 20.96 4.95 8.99
N ASP A 58 21.86 5.11 8.00
CA ASP A 58 23.28 5.38 8.22
C ASP A 58 23.54 6.85 7.84
N VAL A 59 23.14 7.78 8.69
CA VAL A 59 23.57 9.17 8.61
C VAL A 59 24.14 9.58 9.97
N GLU A 60 25.47 9.71 9.96
CA GLU A 60 26.34 10.53 10.82
C GLU A 60 26.70 9.99 12.21
N ASN A 61 27.83 9.27 12.29
CA ASN A 61 28.71 9.38 13.46
C ASN A 61 29.77 10.44 13.18
N GLU A 62 29.51 11.61 13.77
CA GLU A 62 30.36 12.76 14.10
C GLU A 62 31.88 12.62 13.85
N HIS A 63 32.41 13.64 13.18
CA HIS A 63 33.84 13.94 13.02
C HIS A 63 34.35 14.55 14.34
N ASP A 64 35.31 13.90 15.01
CA ASP A 64 36.17 14.48 16.06
C ASP A 64 37.64 14.39 15.62
#